data_AF-A0A1I6SLK4-F1
#
_entry.id   AF-A0A1I6SLK4-F1
#
_cell.length_a   1.000
_cell.length_b   1.000
_cell.length_c   1.000
_cell.angle_alpha   90.00
_cell.angle_beta   90.00
_cell.angle_gamma   90.00
#
_symmetry.space_group_name_H-M   'P 1'
#
loop_
_entity.id
_entity.type
_entity.pdbx_description
1 polymer ?
#
loop_
_entity_poly.entity_id
_entity_poly.type
_entity_poly.pdbx_seq_one_letter_code
_entity_poly.pdbx_strand_id
1 'polypeptide(L)'
;MKIMLIILLSFGILNSSSILIFANENQKENLMKIVKEFKPSNSLLVSPENPFSTQPIQLYDFNQDGQKEIIVTSQIKAKEHPSQFGIMVLKKENNNWQKIWETKTQGVGLDFSGLADITGDGIKECLFGVTIGAAAGNKLEVFQWNDNSFKKIADVPYHKMDILNGNQKVGLAVWQWYLADSYLVDTLKWNGKKLAFDEELYSRYYPTIKKFYNDKISKMDAWFYWYCLADAQIKANLLEEAAKSIHKGRSLAKQLSMPDVVQNFNELTRRLEEKKKHFSI
;
A
#
# COMPACT_ATOMS: atom_id res chain seq x y z
N MET A 1 19.03 -15.06 -57.71
CA MET A 1 17.76 -15.36 -57.02
C MET A 1 18.07 -16.08 -55.72
N LYS A 2 18.09 -15.35 -54.60
CA LYS A 2 18.07 -15.89 -53.23
C LYS A 2 17.47 -14.81 -52.34
N ILE A 3 16.45 -15.24 -51.60
CA ILE A 3 15.39 -14.44 -51.01
C ILE A 3 15.86 -13.78 -49.72
N MET A 4 15.48 -12.52 -49.58
CA MET A 4 15.63 -11.64 -48.43
C MET A 4 14.78 -12.15 -47.26
N LEU A 5 15.37 -12.42 -46.10
CA LEU A 5 14.63 -12.70 -44.87
C LEU A 5 14.66 -11.43 -43.99
N ILE A 6 13.61 -10.60 -44.11
CA ILE A 6 13.34 -9.52 -43.17
C ILE A 6 12.73 -10.16 -41.92
N ILE A 7 13.44 -10.08 -40.80
CA ILE A 7 12.85 -10.38 -39.49
C ILE A 7 11.98 -9.18 -39.11
N LEU A 8 10.66 -9.34 -39.25
CA LEU A 8 9.68 -8.43 -38.68
C LEU A 8 9.79 -8.54 -37.15
N LEU A 9 10.33 -7.49 -36.51
CA LEU A 9 10.12 -7.24 -35.08
C LEU A 9 8.63 -6.96 -34.88
N SER A 10 7.87 -7.98 -34.48
CA SER A 10 6.52 -7.80 -33.96
C SER A 10 6.62 -7.06 -32.63
N PHE A 11 6.44 -5.75 -32.69
CA PHE A 11 6.12 -4.94 -31.51
C PHE A 11 4.86 -5.51 -30.89
N GLY A 12 5.01 -6.13 -29.71
CA GLY A 12 3.89 -6.43 -28.85
C GLY A 12 3.21 -5.11 -28.50
N ILE A 13 2.01 -4.90 -29.03
CA ILE A 13 1.14 -3.79 -28.68
C ILE A 13 0.79 -3.99 -27.20
N LEU A 14 1.51 -3.31 -26.32
CA LEU A 14 1.07 -3.11 -24.94
C LEU A 14 -0.19 -2.26 -25.03
N ASN A 15 -1.33 -2.92 -24.82
CA ASN A 15 -2.65 -2.31 -24.77
C ASN A 15 -2.76 -1.54 -23.45
N SER A 16 -2.05 -0.40 -23.35
CA SER A 16 -2.20 0.56 -22.27
C SER A 16 -3.37 1.47 -22.60
N SER A 17 -4.59 0.98 -22.41
CA SER A 17 -5.77 1.85 -22.36
C SER A 17 -5.80 2.57 -21.01
N SER A 18 -4.75 3.32 -20.69
CA SER A 18 -4.85 4.45 -19.77
C SER A 18 -5.54 5.55 -20.57
N ILE A 19 -6.87 5.58 -20.50
CA ILE A 19 -7.62 6.78 -20.89
C ILE A 19 -7.21 7.87 -19.90
N LEU A 20 -6.16 8.61 -20.24
CA LEU A 20 -5.80 9.87 -19.59
C LEU A 20 -6.91 10.86 -19.95
N ILE A 21 -7.96 10.91 -19.14
CA ILE A 21 -8.90 12.02 -19.16
C ILE A 21 -8.17 13.20 -18.50
N PHE A 22 -7.41 13.96 -19.29
CA PHE A 22 -7.04 15.30 -18.90
C PHE A 22 -8.35 16.09 -18.73
N ALA A 23 -8.68 16.50 -17.51
CA ALA A 23 -9.71 17.50 -17.29
C ALA A 23 -9.34 18.73 -18.13
N ASN A 24 -10.26 19.25 -18.95
CA ASN A 24 -9.98 20.44 -19.73
C ASN A 24 -9.70 21.63 -18.77
N GLU A 25 -8.96 22.66 -19.23
CA GLU A 25 -8.55 23.77 -18.36
C GLU A 25 -9.74 24.48 -17.69
N ASN A 26 -10.86 24.61 -18.40
CA ASN A 26 -12.10 25.21 -17.88
C ASN A 26 -12.73 24.39 -16.74
N GLN A 27 -12.71 23.05 -16.83
CA GLN A 27 -13.18 22.15 -15.78
C GLN A 27 -12.28 22.24 -14.55
N LYS A 28 -10.97 22.31 -14.75
CA LYS A 28 -10.00 22.47 -13.65
C LYS A 28 -10.18 23.81 -12.92
N GLU A 29 -10.42 24.90 -13.65
CA GLU A 29 -10.70 26.21 -13.04
C GLU A 29 -12.00 26.20 -12.24
N ASN A 30 -13.06 25.56 -12.76
CA ASN A 30 -14.33 25.44 -12.04
C ASN A 30 -14.21 24.60 -10.76
N LEU A 31 -13.51 23.46 -10.82
CA LEU A 31 -13.25 22.63 -9.63
C LEU A 31 -12.46 23.41 -8.58
N MET A 32 -11.48 24.20 -8.99
CA MET A 32 -10.70 25.02 -8.07
C MET A 32 -11.54 26.10 -7.39
N LYS A 33 -12.52 26.70 -8.08
CA LYS A 33 -13.46 27.67 -7.48
C LYS A 33 -14.29 27.00 -6.38
N ILE A 34 -14.88 25.84 -6.68
CA ILE A 34 -15.64 25.04 -5.71
C ILE A 34 -14.77 24.69 -4.49
N VAL A 35 -13.58 24.11 -4.72
CA VAL A 35 -12.71 23.65 -3.63
C VAL A 35 -12.25 24.80 -2.73
N LYS A 36 -12.03 26.00 -3.27
CA LYS A 36 -11.64 27.18 -2.48
C LYS A 36 -12.70 27.57 -1.45
N GLU A 37 -13.98 27.32 -1.71
CA GLU A 37 -15.08 27.64 -0.78
C GLU A 37 -15.10 26.73 0.45
N PHE A 38 -14.64 25.47 0.32
CA PHE A 38 -14.67 24.46 1.39
C PHE A 38 -13.32 24.23 2.08
N LYS A 39 -12.24 24.69 1.46
CA LYS A 39 -10.87 24.48 1.93
C LYS A 39 -10.66 25.08 3.32
N PRO A 40 -10.12 24.32 4.31
CA PRO A 40 -9.86 24.86 5.64
C PRO A 40 -8.94 26.09 5.63
N SER A 41 -9.16 27.03 6.56
CA SER A 41 -8.26 28.16 6.79
C SER A 41 -6.82 27.66 7.05
N ASN A 42 -5.82 28.35 6.51
CA ASN A 42 -4.40 28.00 6.62
C ASN A 42 -4.00 26.62 6.05
N SER A 43 -4.84 26.02 5.20
CA SER A 43 -4.45 24.82 4.47
C SER A 43 -3.82 25.13 3.12
N LEU A 44 -3.16 24.14 2.51
CA LEU A 44 -2.73 24.13 1.11
C LEU A 44 -3.18 22.80 0.50
N LEU A 45 -3.58 22.81 -0.77
CA LEU A 45 -3.82 21.57 -1.50
C LEU A 45 -2.50 20.83 -1.69
N VAL A 46 -2.48 19.52 -1.45
CA VAL A 46 -1.24 18.73 -1.48
C VAL A 46 -1.49 17.38 -2.15
N SER A 47 -0.63 17.04 -3.11
CA SER A 47 -0.59 15.72 -3.72
C SER A 47 0.09 14.73 -2.78
N PRO A 48 -0.34 13.46 -2.74
CA PRO A 48 0.42 12.43 -2.04
C PRO A 48 1.74 12.13 -2.75
N GLU A 49 2.70 11.58 -2.02
CA GLU A 49 3.95 11.08 -2.60
C GLU A 49 3.69 9.83 -3.47
N ASN A 50 2.71 9.01 -3.08
CA ASN A 50 2.38 7.74 -3.70
C ASN A 50 0.86 7.63 -4.02
N PRO A 51 0.47 7.27 -5.25
CA PRO A 51 1.29 7.35 -6.44
C PRO A 51 1.54 8.83 -6.84
N PHE A 52 2.75 9.14 -7.28
CA PHE A 52 3.22 10.50 -7.60
C PHE A 52 2.32 11.30 -8.56
N SER A 53 1.61 10.61 -9.47
CA SER A 53 0.71 11.25 -10.44
C SER A 53 -0.60 11.78 -9.84
N THR A 54 -0.92 11.41 -8.59
CA THR A 54 -2.20 11.74 -7.96
C THR A 54 -2.31 13.23 -7.70
N GLN A 55 -3.40 13.83 -8.21
CA GLN A 55 -3.71 15.23 -8.00
C GLN A 55 -4.39 15.44 -6.65
N PRO A 56 -4.28 16.64 -6.03
CA PRO A 56 -4.92 16.93 -4.76
C PRO A 56 -6.45 16.99 -4.86
N ILE A 57 -7.00 17.04 -6.07
CA ILE A 57 -8.44 17.00 -6.37
C ILE A 57 -8.67 15.76 -7.23
N GLN A 58 -9.51 14.85 -6.75
CA GLN A 58 -9.92 13.62 -7.43
C GLN A 58 -11.44 13.58 -7.55
N LEU A 59 -11.96 12.82 -8.52
CA LEU A 59 -13.39 12.69 -8.78
C LEU A 59 -13.80 11.22 -8.80
N TYR A 60 -14.83 10.87 -8.03
CA TYR A 60 -15.39 9.51 -8.03
C TYR A 60 -16.86 9.56 -7.65
N ASP A 61 -17.66 8.67 -8.23
CA ASP A 61 -19.10 8.55 -8.00
C ASP A 61 -19.31 7.45 -6.94
N PHE A 62 -19.35 7.84 -5.67
CA PHE A 62 -19.47 6.91 -4.54
C PHE A 62 -20.88 6.37 -4.37
N ASN A 63 -21.89 7.19 -4.70
CA ASN A 63 -23.30 6.86 -4.52
C ASN A 63 -23.94 6.24 -5.79
N GLN A 64 -23.18 6.14 -6.88
CA GLN A 64 -23.59 5.58 -8.18
C GLN A 64 -24.77 6.32 -8.83
N ASP A 65 -24.91 7.63 -8.59
CA ASP A 65 -25.97 8.46 -9.17
C ASP A 65 -25.59 9.10 -10.52
N GLY A 66 -24.36 8.85 -11.00
CA GLY A 66 -23.81 9.40 -12.24
C GLY A 66 -23.13 10.76 -12.07
N GLN A 67 -23.22 11.40 -10.89
CA GLN A 67 -22.51 12.63 -10.55
C GLN A 67 -21.35 12.31 -9.61
N LYS A 68 -20.14 12.65 -10.04
CA LYS A 68 -18.93 12.41 -9.23
C LYS A 68 -18.85 13.39 -8.06
N GLU A 69 -18.62 12.87 -6.86
CA GLU A 69 -18.13 13.63 -5.73
C GLU A 69 -16.68 14.08 -5.94
N ILE A 70 -16.31 15.18 -5.27
CA ILE A 70 -14.96 15.75 -5.28
C ILE A 70 -14.23 15.34 -4.02
N ILE A 71 -13.11 14.66 -4.16
CA ILE A 71 -12.20 14.30 -3.07
C ILE A 71 -11.06 15.31 -3.08
N VAL A 72 -10.74 15.88 -1.93
CA VAL A 72 -9.70 16.90 -1.81
C VAL A 72 -8.73 16.55 -0.69
N THR A 73 -7.44 16.48 -1.01
CA THR A 73 -6.36 16.36 -0.01
C THR A 73 -5.68 17.70 0.25
N SER A 74 -5.40 17.96 1.53
CA SER A 74 -4.80 19.21 1.97
C SER A 74 -3.83 19.01 3.13
N GLN A 75 -2.86 19.92 3.23
CA GLN A 75 -2.00 20.08 4.40
C GLN A 75 -2.47 21.32 5.16
N ILE A 76 -2.79 21.17 6.44
CA ILE A 76 -3.07 22.24 7.37
C ILE A 76 -1.78 22.50 8.15
N LYS A 77 -1.15 23.65 7.88
CA LYS A 77 0.09 24.03 8.56
C LYS A 77 -0.19 24.31 10.02
N ALA A 78 0.45 23.58 10.90
CA ALA A 78 0.46 23.88 12.32
C ALA A 78 1.55 24.93 12.63
N LYS A 79 1.36 25.70 13.72
CA LYS A 79 2.39 26.64 14.21
C LYS A 79 3.63 25.89 14.73
N GLU A 80 3.43 24.69 15.24
CA GLU A 80 4.45 23.75 15.72
C GLU A 80 4.26 22.40 15.03
N HIS A 81 5.36 21.67 14.77
CA HIS A 81 5.30 20.36 14.12
C HIS A 81 4.75 19.28 15.06
N PRO A 82 4.07 18.24 14.55
CA PRO A 82 3.77 17.94 13.13
C PRO A 82 2.58 18.73 12.57
N SER A 83 2.52 18.87 11.23
CA SER A 83 1.34 19.41 10.54
C SER A 83 0.17 18.42 10.60
N GLN A 84 -1.00 18.86 10.15
CA GLN A 84 -2.13 17.97 9.90
C GLN A 84 -2.33 17.79 8.40
N PHE A 85 -2.60 16.58 7.98
CA PHE A 85 -3.02 16.27 6.62
C PHE A 85 -4.50 15.89 6.66
N GLY A 86 -5.28 16.49 5.79
CA GLY A 86 -6.71 16.29 5.72
C GLY A 86 -7.16 15.78 4.37
N ILE A 87 -8.25 15.02 4.40
CA ILE A 87 -9.01 14.63 3.22
C ILE A 87 -10.47 14.99 3.47
N MET A 88 -11.10 15.60 2.47
CA MET A 88 -12.52 15.95 2.50
C MET A 88 -13.22 15.51 1.22
N VAL A 89 -14.52 15.28 1.32
CA VAL A 89 -15.37 14.92 0.18
C VAL A 89 -16.51 15.92 0.06
N LEU A 90 -16.69 16.43 -1.15
CA LEU A 90 -17.77 17.35 -1.53
C LEU A 90 -18.75 16.64 -2.45
N LYS A 91 -20.04 16.79 -2.19
CA LYS A 91 -21.13 16.29 -3.01
C LYS A 91 -21.99 17.45 -3.49
N LYS A 92 -22.57 17.30 -4.68
CA LYS A 92 -23.52 18.28 -5.23
C LYS A 92 -24.94 17.85 -4.90
N GLU A 93 -25.68 18.68 -4.19
CA GLU A 93 -27.09 18.46 -3.86
C GLU A 93 -27.89 19.73 -4.18
N ASN A 94 -29.02 19.59 -4.88
CA ASN A 94 -29.88 20.72 -5.27
C ASN A 94 -29.11 21.89 -5.92
N ASN A 95 -28.20 21.56 -6.85
CA ASN A 95 -27.29 22.49 -7.51
C ASN A 95 -26.21 23.17 -6.65
N ASN A 96 -26.14 22.88 -5.36
CA ASN A 96 -25.14 23.44 -4.45
C ASN A 96 -24.13 22.37 -4.03
N TRP A 97 -22.86 22.75 -3.91
CA TRP A 97 -21.85 21.87 -3.32
C TRP A 97 -21.96 21.90 -1.80
N GLN A 98 -21.73 20.74 -1.17
CA GLN A 98 -21.71 20.59 0.27
C GLN A 98 -20.55 19.67 0.66
N LYS A 99 -19.89 19.98 1.77
CA LYS A 99 -18.89 19.08 2.37
C LYS A 99 -19.62 18.03 3.21
N ILE A 100 -19.63 16.79 2.72
CA ILE A 100 -20.33 15.68 3.36
C ILE A 100 -19.44 14.88 4.31
N TRP A 101 -18.12 15.02 4.18
CA TRP A 101 -17.16 14.33 5.03
C TRP A 101 -15.80 15.02 5.04
N GLU A 102 -15.11 14.93 6.18
CA GLU A 102 -13.73 15.38 6.37
C GLU A 102 -13.08 14.58 7.51
N THR A 103 -11.80 14.23 7.34
CA THR A 103 -10.94 13.75 8.43
C THR A 103 -9.56 14.38 8.36
N LYS A 104 -8.82 14.34 9.47
CA LYS A 104 -7.48 14.90 9.61
C LYS A 104 -6.60 13.96 10.42
N THR A 105 -5.36 13.80 9.98
CA THR A 105 -4.35 13.00 10.68
C THR A 105 -3.08 13.81 10.84
N GLN A 106 -2.53 13.84 12.05
CA GLN A 106 -1.24 14.47 12.33
C GLN A 106 -0.09 13.66 11.70
N GLY A 107 0.87 14.37 11.10
CA GLY A 107 2.01 13.75 10.47
C GLY A 107 2.99 14.75 9.87
N VAL A 108 4.05 14.21 9.27
CA VAL A 108 5.11 14.98 8.62
C VAL A 108 4.99 15.02 7.10
N GLY A 109 4.15 14.15 6.51
CA GLY A 109 3.93 14.05 5.06
C GLY A 109 2.61 13.38 4.71
N LEU A 110 2.13 13.59 3.48
CA LEU A 110 1.05 12.81 2.88
C LEU A 110 1.68 11.75 1.98
N ASP A 111 1.80 10.52 2.49
CA ASP A 111 2.41 9.43 1.74
C ASP A 111 1.47 8.91 0.66
N PHE A 112 0.21 8.63 0.98
CA PHE A 112 -0.70 7.96 0.06
C PHE A 112 -2.07 8.64 -0.04
N SER A 113 -2.62 8.73 -1.25
CA SER A 113 -4.04 9.00 -1.47
C SER A 113 -4.50 8.27 -2.73
N GLY A 114 -5.60 7.53 -2.65
CA GLY A 114 -6.13 6.80 -3.79
C GLY A 114 -7.43 6.08 -3.47
N LEU A 115 -7.96 5.40 -4.49
CA LEU A 115 -9.23 4.68 -4.43
C LEU A 115 -9.05 3.23 -4.87
N ALA A 116 -9.57 2.29 -4.09
CA ALA A 116 -9.53 0.86 -4.40
C ALA A 116 -10.75 0.14 -3.82
N ASP A 117 -11.28 -0.85 -4.54
CA ASP A 117 -12.36 -1.73 -4.05
C ASP A 117 -11.77 -2.82 -3.14
N ILE A 118 -11.52 -2.43 -1.89
CA ILE A 118 -10.97 -3.23 -0.80
C ILE A 118 -12.02 -4.23 -0.31
N THR A 119 -13.28 -3.81 -0.20
CA THR A 119 -14.34 -4.65 0.37
C THR A 119 -14.91 -5.65 -0.65
N GLY A 120 -14.79 -5.35 -1.95
CA GLY A 120 -15.29 -6.15 -3.07
C GLY A 120 -16.78 -5.94 -3.33
N ASP A 121 -17.35 -4.80 -2.92
CA ASP A 121 -18.76 -4.47 -3.12
C ASP A 121 -19.01 -3.69 -4.43
N GLY A 122 -17.95 -3.39 -5.19
CA GLY A 122 -18.00 -2.63 -6.44
C GLY A 122 -17.89 -1.12 -6.26
N ILE A 123 -17.87 -0.62 -5.02
CA ILE A 123 -17.62 0.78 -4.66
C ILE A 123 -16.21 0.88 -4.10
N LYS A 124 -15.40 1.81 -4.61
CA LYS A 124 -14.03 1.98 -4.13
C LYS A 124 -14.03 2.65 -2.76
N GLU A 125 -13.26 2.08 -1.83
CA GLU A 125 -12.87 2.75 -0.60
C GLU A 125 -11.85 3.86 -0.87
N CYS A 126 -11.86 4.86 0.02
CA CYS A 126 -10.86 5.90 0.07
C CYS A 126 -9.69 5.47 0.96
N LEU A 127 -8.47 5.46 0.38
CA LEU A 127 -7.23 5.12 1.05
C LEU A 127 -6.44 6.41 1.30
N PHE A 128 -6.12 6.68 2.56
CA PHE A 128 -5.44 7.91 2.99
C PHE A 128 -4.26 7.59 3.92
N GLY A 129 -3.05 7.72 3.40
CA GLY A 129 -1.80 7.37 4.09
C GLY A 129 -1.01 8.59 4.52
N VAL A 130 -0.76 8.74 5.82
CA VAL A 130 0.01 9.86 6.38
C VAL A 130 1.31 9.36 6.98
N THR A 131 2.41 10.04 6.66
CA THR A 131 3.72 9.78 7.24
C THR A 131 3.74 10.27 8.68
N ILE A 132 3.95 9.35 9.62
CA ILE A 132 4.04 9.66 11.04
C ILE A 132 5.47 10.11 11.38
N GLY A 133 6.47 9.41 10.83
CA GLY A 133 7.89 9.76 10.97
C GLY A 133 8.79 8.66 10.43
N ALA A 134 10.08 8.96 10.25
CA ALA A 134 11.01 8.02 9.58
C ALA A 134 11.06 6.63 10.23
N ALA A 135 11.11 6.55 11.56
CA ALA A 135 11.11 5.28 12.28
C ALA A 135 9.70 4.65 12.38
N ALA A 136 8.68 5.47 12.64
CA ALA A 136 7.29 5.02 12.80
C ALA A 136 6.64 4.58 11.47
N GLY A 137 7.18 5.03 10.34
CA GLY A 137 6.62 4.81 9.02
C GLY A 137 5.39 5.67 8.75
N ASN A 138 4.47 5.08 8.00
CA ASN A 138 3.22 5.65 7.56
C ASN A 138 2.05 4.92 8.22
N LYS A 139 0.91 5.60 8.31
CA LYS A 139 -0.37 5.02 8.72
C LYS A 139 -1.38 5.20 7.60
N LEU A 140 -1.86 4.09 7.04
CA LEU A 140 -2.97 4.06 6.09
C LEU A 140 -4.27 4.02 6.86
N GLU A 141 -5.21 4.89 6.51
CA GLU A 141 -6.61 4.81 6.94
C GLU A 141 -7.48 4.49 5.73
N VAL A 142 -8.37 3.51 5.88
CA VAL A 142 -9.28 3.05 4.83
C VAL A 142 -10.71 3.40 5.21
N PHE A 143 -11.40 4.10 4.31
CA PHE A 143 -12.74 4.62 4.53
C PHE A 143 -13.72 4.06 3.50
N GLN A 144 -14.78 3.44 4.00
CA GLN A 144 -15.89 2.93 3.19
C GLN A 144 -17.01 3.96 3.14
N TRP A 145 -17.62 4.11 1.97
CA TRP A 145 -18.83 4.88 1.80
C TRP A 145 -20.00 4.24 2.56
N ASN A 146 -20.78 5.05 3.27
CA ASN A 146 -21.96 4.60 4.02
C ASN A 146 -23.00 5.72 4.05
N ASP A 147 -24.08 5.57 3.30
CA ASP A 147 -25.29 6.41 3.32
C ASP A 147 -25.00 7.93 3.44
N ASN A 148 -24.32 8.50 2.44
CA ASN A 148 -23.91 9.92 2.35
C ASN A 148 -22.72 10.36 3.22
N SER A 149 -22.01 9.45 3.87
CA SER A 149 -20.75 9.78 4.54
C SER A 149 -19.73 8.64 4.42
N PHE A 150 -18.62 8.76 5.14
CA PHE A 150 -17.59 7.73 5.20
C PHE A 150 -17.40 7.21 6.61
N LYS A 151 -17.21 5.89 6.70
CA LYS A 151 -16.84 5.19 7.92
C LYS A 151 -15.43 4.62 7.77
N LYS A 152 -14.57 4.86 8.75
CA LYS A 152 -13.27 4.19 8.80
C LYS A 152 -13.46 2.71 9.08
N ILE A 153 -12.91 1.84 8.23
CA ILE A 153 -13.03 0.38 8.34
C ILE A 153 -11.69 -0.30 8.65
N ALA A 154 -10.55 0.37 8.42
CA ALA A 154 -9.24 -0.15 8.77
C ALA A 154 -8.22 0.97 9.01
N ASP A 155 -7.22 0.65 9.82
CA ASP A 155 -5.95 1.35 9.91
C ASP A 155 -4.80 0.34 9.77
N VAL A 156 -3.77 0.70 9.00
CA VAL A 156 -2.66 -0.20 8.67
C VAL A 156 -1.33 0.55 8.72
N PRO A 157 -0.40 0.17 9.62
CA PRO A 157 0.95 0.72 9.60
C PRO A 157 1.78 0.11 8.46
N TYR A 158 2.62 0.92 7.82
CA TYR A 158 3.51 0.46 6.75
C TYR A 158 4.73 1.39 6.58
N HIS A 159 5.84 0.86 6.07
CA HIS A 159 6.96 1.67 5.57
C HIS A 159 7.03 1.67 4.05
N LYS A 160 6.55 0.60 3.40
CA LYS A 160 6.23 0.56 1.97
C LYS A 160 4.94 -0.22 1.76
N MET A 161 4.22 0.10 0.70
CA MET A 161 2.96 -0.56 0.39
C MET A 161 2.81 -0.73 -1.12
N ASP A 162 2.34 -1.90 -1.52
CA ASP A 162 1.83 -2.15 -2.87
C ASP A 162 0.33 -2.47 -2.82
N ILE A 163 -0.41 -1.93 -3.78
CA ILE A 163 -1.80 -2.36 -4.04
C ILE A 163 -1.75 -3.59 -4.95
N LEU A 164 -2.39 -4.67 -4.52
CA LEU A 164 -2.41 -5.94 -5.22
C LEU A 164 -3.78 -6.18 -5.85
N ASN A 165 -3.82 -6.30 -7.17
CA ASN A 165 -5.03 -6.72 -7.87
C ASN A 165 -5.26 -8.22 -7.63
N GLY A 166 -6.11 -8.56 -6.67
CA GLY A 166 -6.54 -9.94 -6.44
C GLY A 166 -7.64 -10.36 -7.42
N ASN A 167 -7.96 -11.65 -7.45
CA ASN A 167 -9.17 -12.12 -8.10
C ASN A 167 -10.36 -11.59 -7.27
N GLN A 168 -11.16 -10.70 -7.86
CA GLN A 168 -12.36 -10.05 -7.31
C GLN A 168 -12.19 -9.03 -6.17
N LYS A 169 -11.16 -9.12 -5.32
CA LYS A 169 -10.89 -8.13 -4.25
C LYS A 169 -9.47 -7.58 -4.32
N VAL A 170 -9.32 -6.28 -4.11
CA VAL A 170 -8.01 -5.65 -3.96
C VAL A 170 -7.41 -6.06 -2.61
N GLY A 171 -6.13 -6.41 -2.62
CA GLY A 171 -5.34 -6.62 -1.41
C GLY A 171 -4.21 -5.62 -1.29
N LEU A 172 -3.51 -5.65 -0.17
CA LEU A 172 -2.35 -4.80 0.10
C LEU A 172 -1.16 -5.68 0.43
N ALA A 173 0.03 -5.40 -0.10
CA ALA A 173 1.28 -5.86 0.50
C ALA A 173 1.85 -4.74 1.35
N VAL A 174 2.11 -5.00 2.62
CA VAL A 174 2.69 -4.02 3.55
C VAL A 174 4.05 -4.48 4.01
N TRP A 175 5.03 -3.61 3.86
CA TRP A 175 6.42 -3.83 4.25
C TRP A 175 6.69 -3.00 5.49
N GLN A 176 6.90 -3.65 6.62
CA GLN A 176 7.22 -3.00 7.89
C GLN A 176 8.73 -3.08 8.13
N TRP A 177 9.34 -1.93 8.39
CA TRP A 177 10.78 -1.86 8.65
C TRP A 177 11.16 -2.75 9.83
N TYR A 178 12.21 -3.54 9.65
CA TYR A 178 12.75 -4.40 10.69
C TYR A 178 14.11 -3.90 11.17
N LEU A 179 15.10 -3.92 10.28
CA LEU A 179 16.46 -3.46 10.58
C LEU A 179 17.16 -3.02 9.30
N ALA A 180 18.00 -1.98 9.38
CA ALA A 180 18.71 -1.42 8.23
C ALA A 180 17.72 -1.11 7.09
N ASP A 181 17.85 -1.76 5.95
CA ASP A 181 16.96 -1.66 4.79
C ASP A 181 16.18 -2.96 4.53
N SER A 182 15.94 -3.75 5.58
CA SER A 182 15.12 -4.96 5.58
C SER A 182 13.73 -4.75 6.19
N TYR A 183 12.79 -5.60 5.80
CA TYR A 183 11.36 -5.47 6.09
C TYR A 183 10.67 -6.81 6.34
N LEU A 184 9.83 -6.87 7.37
CA LEU A 184 8.84 -7.95 7.47
C LEU A 184 7.64 -7.61 6.60
N VAL A 185 7.16 -8.57 5.82
CA VAL A 185 6.10 -8.35 4.83
C VAL A 185 4.88 -9.18 5.19
N ASP A 186 3.71 -8.56 5.07
CA ASP A 186 2.40 -9.21 5.12
C ASP A 186 1.56 -8.82 3.91
N THR A 187 0.67 -9.71 3.48
CA THR A 187 -0.37 -9.39 2.50
C THR A 187 -1.73 -9.40 3.17
N LEU A 188 -2.49 -8.33 3.00
CA LEU A 188 -3.75 -8.10 3.68
C LEU A 188 -4.91 -8.11 2.67
N LYS A 189 -5.99 -8.79 3.01
CA LYS A 189 -7.24 -8.82 2.24
C LYS A 189 -8.43 -8.62 3.17
N TRP A 190 -9.49 -7.99 2.67
CA TRP A 190 -10.71 -7.79 3.45
C TRP A 190 -11.47 -9.11 3.62
N ASN A 191 -11.64 -9.54 4.87
CA ASN A 191 -12.34 -10.79 5.20
C ASN A 191 -13.82 -10.58 5.57
N GLY A 192 -14.40 -9.41 5.28
CA GLY A 192 -15.76 -9.03 5.67
C GLY A 192 -15.83 -8.22 6.98
N LYS A 193 -14.76 -8.24 7.79
CA LYS A 193 -14.69 -7.52 9.07
C LYS A 193 -13.46 -6.65 9.22
N LYS A 194 -12.31 -7.10 8.73
CA LYS A 194 -11.03 -6.39 8.81
C LYS A 194 -10.12 -6.78 7.66
N LEU A 195 -9.10 -5.95 7.43
CA LEU A 195 -7.93 -6.37 6.67
C LEU A 195 -7.16 -7.41 7.49
N ALA A 196 -7.02 -8.61 6.95
CA ALA A 196 -6.35 -9.73 7.60
C ALA A 196 -5.36 -10.39 6.65
N PHE A 197 -4.36 -11.07 7.23
CA PHE A 197 -3.39 -11.84 6.45
C PHE A 197 -4.10 -12.83 5.51
N ASP A 198 -3.67 -12.84 4.25
CA ASP A 198 -4.21 -13.73 3.21
C ASP A 198 -3.08 -14.55 2.59
N GLU A 199 -3.09 -15.86 2.84
CA GLU A 199 -2.01 -16.79 2.48
C GLU A 199 -1.90 -17.01 0.96
N GLU A 200 -3.02 -17.01 0.24
CA GLU A 200 -3.05 -17.16 -1.21
C GLU A 200 -2.45 -15.94 -1.91
N LEU A 201 -2.85 -14.74 -1.47
CA LEU A 201 -2.28 -13.48 -1.93
C LEU A 201 -0.80 -13.40 -1.57
N TYR A 202 -0.41 -13.85 -0.37
CA TYR A 202 0.99 -13.87 0.06
C TYR A 202 1.85 -14.72 -0.88
N SER A 203 1.39 -15.94 -1.16
CA SER A 203 2.09 -16.89 -2.02
C SER A 203 2.27 -16.35 -3.44
N ARG A 204 1.27 -15.63 -3.96
CA ARG A 204 1.37 -14.95 -5.28
C ARG A 204 2.33 -13.78 -5.27
N TYR A 205 2.43 -13.04 -4.17
CA TYR A 205 3.29 -11.87 -4.04
C TYR A 205 4.74 -12.22 -3.64
N TYR A 206 4.97 -13.40 -3.06
CA TYR A 206 6.28 -13.87 -2.62
C TYR A 206 7.42 -13.76 -3.64
N PRO A 207 7.24 -13.99 -4.97
CA PRO A 207 8.30 -13.78 -5.94
C PRO A 207 8.93 -12.38 -5.90
N THR A 208 8.13 -11.35 -5.62
CA THR A 208 8.62 -9.96 -5.42
C THR A 208 9.49 -9.85 -4.18
N ILE A 209 9.05 -10.45 -3.07
CA ILE A 209 9.79 -10.49 -1.79
C ILE A 209 11.12 -11.24 -1.97
N LYS A 210 11.09 -12.41 -2.61
CA LYS A 210 12.27 -13.24 -2.90
C LYS A 210 13.29 -12.48 -3.73
N LYS A 211 12.85 -11.81 -4.80
CA LYS A 211 13.73 -11.01 -5.65
C LYS A 211 14.40 -9.90 -4.83
N PHE A 212 13.63 -9.15 -4.05
CA PHE A 212 14.16 -8.09 -3.18
C PHE A 212 15.26 -8.62 -2.26
N TYR A 213 15.03 -9.74 -1.56
CA TYR A 213 16.04 -10.27 -0.64
C TYR A 213 17.24 -10.90 -1.33
N ASN A 214 17.07 -11.57 -2.48
CA ASN A 214 18.20 -12.06 -3.26
C ASN A 214 19.11 -10.90 -3.72
N ASP A 215 18.52 -9.78 -4.15
CA ASP A 215 19.26 -8.59 -4.56
C ASP A 215 20.01 -7.94 -3.38
N LYS A 216 19.46 -8.02 -2.15
CA LYS A 216 20.14 -7.55 -0.93
C LYS A 216 21.27 -8.47 -0.50
N ILE A 217 21.00 -9.77 -0.40
CA ILE A 217 21.95 -10.80 0.03
C ILE A 217 23.15 -10.88 -0.91
N SER A 218 22.94 -10.74 -2.21
CA SER A 218 24.04 -10.72 -3.20
C SER A 218 25.01 -9.55 -3.01
N LYS A 219 24.57 -8.45 -2.39
CA LYS A 219 25.41 -7.28 -2.08
C LYS A 219 26.04 -7.38 -0.70
N MET A 220 25.33 -7.98 0.26
CA MET A 220 25.80 -8.13 1.63
C MET A 220 25.16 -9.36 2.29
N ASP A 221 25.99 -10.31 2.68
CA ASP A 221 25.59 -11.54 3.38
C ASP A 221 25.36 -11.28 4.88
N ALA A 222 24.26 -10.60 5.22
CA ALA A 222 23.92 -10.21 6.57
C ALA A 222 22.76 -11.03 7.17
N TRP A 223 22.84 -11.32 8.48
CA TRP A 223 21.87 -12.17 9.17
C TRP A 223 20.43 -11.65 9.08
N PHE A 224 20.21 -10.33 9.10
CA PHE A 224 18.86 -9.76 9.10
C PHE A 224 18.14 -9.90 7.77
N TYR A 225 18.86 -9.98 6.64
CA TYR A 225 18.25 -10.33 5.36
C TYR A 225 17.79 -11.79 5.34
N TRP A 226 18.62 -12.70 5.85
CA TRP A 226 18.24 -14.12 5.98
C TRP A 226 17.08 -14.32 6.94
N TYR A 227 17.01 -13.53 8.02
CA TYR A 227 15.88 -13.55 8.96
C TYR A 227 14.57 -13.19 8.26
N CYS A 228 14.54 -12.06 7.55
CA CYS A 228 13.33 -11.62 6.87
C CYS A 228 12.95 -12.53 5.69
N LEU A 229 13.93 -13.06 4.95
CA LEU A 229 13.69 -14.05 3.89
C LEU A 229 13.13 -15.36 4.45
N ALA A 230 13.64 -15.84 5.58
CA ALA A 230 13.12 -17.03 6.25
C ALA A 230 11.68 -16.84 6.74
N ASP A 231 11.37 -15.70 7.35
CA ASP A 231 10.00 -15.34 7.74
C ASP A 231 9.06 -15.37 6.51
N ALA A 232 9.49 -14.78 5.40
CA ALA A 232 8.72 -14.77 4.17
C ALA A 232 8.53 -16.17 3.57
N GLN A 233 9.55 -17.02 3.62
CA GLN A 233 9.46 -18.40 3.14
C GLN A 233 8.50 -19.24 3.98
N ILE A 234 8.47 -19.07 5.31
CA ILE A 234 7.49 -19.73 6.18
C ILE A 234 6.08 -19.29 5.79
N LYS A 235 5.84 -17.98 5.62
CA LYS A 235 4.53 -17.43 5.24
C LYS A 235 4.07 -17.88 3.85
N ALA A 236 5.00 -18.17 2.94
CA ALA A 236 4.74 -18.71 1.61
C ALA A 236 4.71 -20.25 1.54
N ASN A 237 4.76 -20.96 2.67
CA ASN A 237 4.82 -22.43 2.77
C ASN A 237 6.03 -23.08 2.07
N LEU A 238 7.12 -22.34 1.89
CA LEU A 238 8.38 -22.84 1.33
C LEU A 238 9.28 -23.36 2.46
N LEU A 239 8.84 -24.45 3.08
CA LEU A 239 9.35 -24.91 4.38
C LEU A 239 10.81 -25.40 4.32
N GLU A 240 11.23 -26.00 3.21
CA GLU A 240 12.62 -26.44 3.02
C GLU A 240 13.56 -25.26 2.79
N GLU A 241 13.15 -24.29 1.97
CA GLU A 241 13.90 -23.05 1.76
C GLU A 241 14.01 -22.25 3.04
N ALA A 242 12.91 -22.15 3.82
CA ALA A 242 12.90 -21.52 5.12
C ALA A 242 13.96 -22.15 6.05
N ALA A 243 14.02 -23.49 6.13
CA ALA A 243 15.00 -24.19 6.95
C ALA A 243 16.45 -23.82 6.57
N LYS A 244 16.75 -23.76 5.27
CA LYS A 244 18.07 -23.36 4.74
C LYS A 244 18.41 -21.92 5.12
N SER A 245 17.46 -20.99 4.94
CA SER A 245 17.64 -19.58 5.28
C SER A 245 17.83 -19.36 6.79
N ILE A 246 17.05 -20.06 7.63
CA ILE A 246 17.21 -20.04 9.10
C ILE A 246 18.60 -20.54 9.48
N HIS A 247 19.05 -21.66 8.92
CA HIS A 247 20.36 -22.22 9.22
C HIS A 247 21.48 -21.23 8.87
N LYS A 248 21.43 -20.65 7.67
CA LYS A 248 22.41 -19.66 7.20
C LYS A 248 22.43 -18.41 8.08
N GLY A 249 21.27 -17.79 8.31
CA GLY A 249 21.16 -16.59 9.14
C GLY A 249 21.60 -16.82 10.59
N ARG A 250 21.21 -17.95 11.19
CA ARG A 250 21.65 -18.33 12.54
C ARG A 250 23.15 -18.57 12.64
N SER A 251 23.77 -19.16 11.62
CA SER A 251 25.22 -19.35 11.58
C SER A 251 25.96 -18.01 11.59
N LEU A 252 25.51 -17.04 10.78
CA LEU A 252 26.08 -15.69 10.78
C LEU A 252 25.95 -15.01 12.15
N ALA A 253 24.77 -15.12 12.78
CA ALA A 253 24.54 -14.58 14.12
C ALA A 253 25.47 -15.20 15.18
N LYS A 254 25.73 -16.51 15.10
CA LYS A 254 26.70 -17.19 15.98
C LYS A 254 28.14 -16.71 15.75
N GLN A 255 28.54 -16.54 14.50
CA GLN A 255 29.88 -16.03 14.15
C GLN A 255 30.11 -14.61 14.67
N LEU A 256 29.05 -13.80 14.73
CA LEU A 256 29.07 -12.45 15.30
C LEU A 256 28.86 -12.41 16.81
N SER A 257 28.77 -13.58 17.48
CA SER A 257 28.53 -13.68 18.93
C SER A 257 27.27 -12.92 19.40
N MET A 258 26.18 -13.01 18.63
CA MET A 258 24.90 -12.33 18.92
C MET A 258 23.85 -13.31 19.45
N PRO A 259 23.85 -13.64 20.77
CA PRO A 259 22.96 -14.66 21.33
C PRO A 259 21.47 -14.34 21.17
N ASP A 260 21.08 -13.08 21.31
CA ASP A 260 19.68 -12.65 21.15
C ASP A 260 19.17 -12.88 19.72
N VAL A 261 20.02 -12.64 18.72
CA VAL A 261 19.70 -12.90 17.32
C VAL A 261 19.62 -14.41 17.05
N VAL A 262 20.50 -15.22 17.65
CA VAL A 262 20.40 -16.68 17.58
C VAL A 262 19.06 -17.15 18.14
N GLN A 263 18.58 -16.53 19.21
CA GLN A 263 17.28 -16.85 19.78
C GLN A 263 16.12 -16.46 18.86
N ASN A 264 16.19 -15.34 18.16
CA ASN A 264 15.20 -14.98 17.13
C ASN A 264 15.11 -16.05 16.03
N PHE A 265 16.23 -16.63 15.59
CA PHE A 265 16.21 -17.75 14.63
C PHE A 265 15.67 -19.06 15.22
N ASN A 266 15.86 -19.30 16.52
CA ASN A 266 15.25 -20.46 17.19
C ASN A 266 13.72 -20.33 17.22
N GLU A 267 13.21 -19.12 17.41
CA GLU A 267 11.77 -18.84 17.33
C GLU A 267 11.22 -19.05 15.91
N LEU A 268 11.95 -18.62 14.86
CA LEU A 268 11.60 -18.97 13.48
C LEU A 268 11.60 -20.49 13.24
N THR A 269 12.52 -21.21 13.87
CA THR A 269 12.56 -22.69 13.79
C THR A 269 11.30 -23.29 14.42
N ARG A 270 10.85 -22.79 15.57
CA ARG A 270 9.62 -23.25 16.22
C ARG A 270 8.40 -23.01 15.32
N ARG A 271 8.26 -21.81 14.76
CA ARG A 271 7.19 -21.45 13.81
C ARG A 271 7.19 -22.35 12.57
N LEU A 272 8.37 -22.66 12.02
CA LEU A 272 8.54 -23.57 10.89
C LEU A 272 8.04 -24.98 11.25
N GLU A 273 8.43 -25.53 12.39
CA GLU A 273 8.01 -26.87 12.83
C GLU A 273 6.51 -26.95 13.13
N GLU A 274 5.91 -25.89 13.67
CA GLU A 274 4.45 -25.79 13.82
C GLU A 274 3.73 -25.82 12.47
N LYS A 275 4.24 -25.08 11.48
CA LYS A 275 3.68 -25.06 10.13
C LYS A 275 3.81 -26.43 9.45
N LYS A 276 4.93 -27.13 9.60
CA LYS A 276 5.11 -28.51 9.08
C LYS A 276 4.07 -29.48 9.64
N LYS A 277 3.80 -29.45 10.94
CA LYS A 277 2.81 -30.32 11.58
C LYS A 277 1.41 -30.15 10.99
N HIS A 278 1.06 -28.94 10.54
CA HIS A 278 -0.23 -28.67 9.92
C HIS A 278 -0.39 -29.33 8.54
N PHE A 279 0.71 -29.59 7.82
CA PHE A 279 0.70 -30.24 6.51
C PHE A 279 0.90 -31.77 6.55
N SER A 280 1.20 -32.33 7.73
CA SER A 280 1.38 -33.77 7.93
C SER A 280 0.12 -34.51 8.38
N ILE A 281 -1.03 -33.82 8.43
CA ILE A 281 -2.37 -34.34 8.79
C ILE A 281 -3.24 -34.32 7.54
#